data_AF-A0A6C0CWD3-F1
#
_entry.id   AF-A0A6C0CWD3-F1
#
_cell.length_a   1.000
_cell.length_b   1.000
_cell.length_c   1.000
_cell.angle_alpha   90.00
_cell.angle_beta   90.00
_cell.angle_gamma   90.00
#
_symmetry.space_group_name_H-M   'P 1'
#
loop_
_entity.id
_entity.type
_entity.pdbx_description
1 polymer ?
#
loop_
_entity_poly.entity_id
_entity_poly.type
_entity_poly.pdbx_seq_one_letter_code
_entity_poly.pdbx_strand_id
1 'polypeptide(L)'
;MNSCCKNNIKTKKCKRKDGKVFNLPRKFSKKKCKSKKGFSMKSSCAPYKYCKSGGSKKNKLPTLRKIDTKNKRHKYKLDDPPKKRRLAIDEGIRAESKKKNSPIKDAAVAKKARYNILRIYRKNNNKHHCNVLTQDMKYIDRKYKLGKTKNICNKKGGSRKKTKSKSKSKPKNLSKKKLMIYLLNKELKKRFCKCVRSVKFGKNKAKPGEEYPICYRSIYINRGIKPPKDVVKSCRKK
;
A
#
# COMPACT_ATOMS: atom_id res chain seq x y z
N MET A 1 -17.72 9.73 28.96
CA MET A 1 -16.43 9.11 29.38
C MET A 1 -15.33 9.46 28.38
N ASN A 2 -14.22 10.06 28.84
CA ASN A 2 -13.26 10.68 27.93
C ASN A 2 -12.29 9.69 27.28
N SER A 3 -11.80 10.03 26.09
CA SER A 3 -10.75 9.25 25.43
C SER A 3 -9.47 9.28 26.27
N CYS A 4 -8.80 8.13 26.44
CA CYS A 4 -7.49 8.07 27.10
C CYS A 4 -6.40 8.93 26.44
N CYS A 5 -6.63 9.45 25.22
CA CYS A 5 -5.67 10.33 24.55
C CYS A 5 -5.87 11.81 24.84
N LYS A 6 -7.03 12.20 25.38
CA LYS A 6 -7.46 13.59 25.63
C LYS A 6 -7.97 13.74 27.08
N ASN A 7 -7.37 13.00 28.01
CA ASN A 7 -7.74 13.03 29.42
C ASN A 7 -7.04 14.17 30.16
N ASN A 8 -7.72 14.75 31.14
CA ASN A 8 -7.19 15.79 32.04
C ASN A 8 -6.87 15.18 33.43
N ILE A 9 -6.14 15.91 34.26
CA ILE A 9 -5.72 15.45 35.61
C ILE A 9 -6.93 15.07 36.49
N LYS A 10 -8.06 15.78 36.33
CA LYS A 10 -9.31 15.54 37.07
C LYS A 10 -10.06 14.25 36.67
N THR A 11 -9.70 13.62 35.55
CA THR A 11 -10.43 12.43 35.06
C THR A 11 -10.00 11.17 35.81
N LYS A 12 -10.96 10.49 36.46
CA LYS A 12 -10.71 9.24 37.21
C LYS A 12 -10.73 7.99 36.31
N LYS A 13 -11.40 8.04 35.15
CA LYS A 13 -11.53 6.91 34.20
C LYS A 13 -11.41 7.39 32.75
N CYS A 14 -10.88 6.54 31.87
CA CYS A 14 -10.82 6.80 30.43
C CYS A 14 -11.10 5.55 29.60
N LYS A 15 -11.56 5.75 28.35
CA LYS A 15 -11.81 4.69 27.37
C LYS A 15 -10.77 4.75 26.24
N ARG A 16 -10.15 3.60 25.93
CA ARG A 16 -9.21 3.44 24.83
C ARG A 16 -9.96 3.06 23.53
N LYS A 17 -9.32 3.24 22.36
CA LYS A 17 -9.96 3.03 21.04
C LYS A 17 -10.54 1.62 20.83
N ASP A 18 -10.00 0.61 21.51
CA ASP A 18 -10.45 -0.78 21.51
C ASP A 18 -11.57 -1.05 22.53
N GLY A 19 -12.16 -0.02 23.13
CA GLY A 19 -13.27 -0.13 24.06
C GLY A 19 -12.88 -0.36 25.52
N LYS A 20 -11.62 -0.74 25.80
CA LYS A 20 -11.14 -1.03 27.16
C LYS A 20 -11.14 0.23 28.03
N VAL A 21 -11.57 0.06 29.28
CA VAL A 21 -11.66 1.10 30.30
C VAL A 21 -10.47 1.02 31.23
N PHE A 22 -9.91 2.17 31.61
CA PHE A 22 -8.76 2.26 32.50
C PHE A 22 -9.00 3.31 33.58
N ASN A 23 -8.54 3.01 34.80
CA ASN A 23 -8.52 3.95 35.91
C ASN A 23 -7.27 4.85 35.84
N LEU A 24 -7.44 6.08 36.29
CA LEU A 24 -6.43 7.14 36.37
C LEU A 24 -6.34 7.68 37.81
N PRO A 25 -5.18 8.21 38.24
CA PRO A 25 -3.95 8.40 37.47
C PRO A 25 -3.17 7.09 37.23
N ARG A 26 -2.27 7.10 36.25
CA ARG A 26 -1.29 6.01 36.04
C ARG A 26 0.07 6.45 36.52
N LYS A 27 0.91 5.49 36.93
CA LYS A 27 2.30 5.72 37.36
C LYS A 27 3.13 6.54 36.35
N PHE A 28 2.86 6.41 35.05
CA PHE A 28 3.56 7.17 34.02
C PHE A 28 2.61 8.04 33.19
N SER A 29 3.07 9.27 32.91
CA SER A 29 2.37 10.21 32.05
C SER A 29 2.40 9.77 30.59
N LYS A 30 1.45 10.27 29.80
CA LYS A 30 1.39 10.05 28.35
C LYS A 30 2.70 10.40 27.63
N LYS A 31 3.43 11.43 28.10
CA LYS A 31 4.71 11.85 27.53
C LYS A 31 5.80 10.78 27.72
N LYS A 32 5.93 10.21 28.93
CA LYS A 32 6.89 9.11 29.23
C LYS A 32 6.57 7.83 28.46
N CYS A 33 5.30 7.61 28.09
CA CYS A 33 4.84 6.44 27.36
C CYS A 33 5.19 6.38 25.86
N LYS A 34 5.90 7.37 25.31
CA LYS A 34 6.33 7.38 23.89
C LYS A 34 7.33 6.26 23.58
N SER A 35 8.28 6.01 24.49
CA SER A 35 9.40 5.07 24.40
C SER A 35 9.36 4.04 25.54
N LYS A 36 8.26 3.29 25.67
CA LYS A 36 8.09 2.29 26.74
C LYS A 36 9.03 1.08 26.58
N LYS A 37 9.86 0.81 27.60
CA LYS A 37 10.72 -0.39 27.79
C LYS A 37 10.40 -1.04 29.15
N GLY A 38 10.44 -2.36 29.25
CA GLY A 38 10.12 -3.09 30.50
C GLY A 38 8.62 -3.33 30.74
N PHE A 39 8.30 -4.34 31.57
CA PHE A 39 6.93 -4.79 31.83
C PHE A 39 6.07 -3.74 32.55
N SER A 40 6.59 -3.17 33.64
CA SER A 40 5.91 -2.17 34.47
C SER A 40 5.57 -0.88 33.72
N MET A 41 6.43 -0.46 32.78
CA MET A 41 6.14 0.68 31.91
C MET A 41 5.12 0.32 30.83
N LYS A 42 5.16 -0.92 30.29
CA LYS A 42 4.17 -1.38 29.30
C LYS A 42 2.75 -1.40 29.86
N SER A 43 2.56 -1.89 31.08
CA SER A 43 1.26 -1.97 31.76
C SER A 43 0.70 -0.58 32.08
N SER A 44 1.51 0.29 32.69
CA SER A 44 1.16 1.66 33.02
C SER A 44 0.82 2.50 31.78
N CYS A 45 1.54 2.28 30.67
CA CYS A 45 1.32 2.97 29.40
C CYS A 45 0.22 2.34 28.51
N ALA A 46 -0.49 1.32 29.01
CA ALA A 46 -1.58 0.68 28.26
C ALA A 46 -2.66 1.67 27.80
N PRO A 47 -3.17 2.60 28.63
CA PRO A 47 -4.24 3.54 28.22
C PRO A 47 -3.83 4.38 27.01
N TYR A 48 -2.53 4.71 26.90
CA TYR A 48 -1.97 5.60 25.91
C TYR A 48 -1.46 4.91 24.63
N LYS A 49 -1.65 3.59 24.47
CA LYS A 49 -1.10 2.79 23.35
C LYS A 49 -1.35 3.39 21.96
N TYR A 50 -2.56 3.91 21.73
CA TYR A 50 -2.98 4.47 20.44
C TYR A 50 -2.97 6.00 20.39
N CYS A 51 -2.36 6.62 21.39
CA CYS A 51 -2.25 8.07 21.50
C CYS A 51 -0.96 8.60 20.90
N LYS A 52 -0.14 7.73 20.29
CA LYS A 52 0.99 8.14 19.46
C LYS A 52 0.44 8.92 18.28
N SER A 53 0.69 10.22 18.28
CA SER A 53 0.51 11.07 17.12
C SER A 53 1.36 10.46 16.01
N GLY A 54 0.72 9.87 15.01
CA GLY A 54 1.36 9.62 13.74
C GLY A 54 1.65 10.98 13.11
N GLY A 55 2.70 11.65 13.57
CA GLY A 55 3.26 12.76 12.82
C GLY A 55 3.65 12.16 11.48
N SER A 56 2.97 12.55 10.40
CA SER A 56 3.49 12.33 9.07
C SER A 56 4.90 12.90 9.10
N LYS A 57 5.92 12.04 8.98
CA LYS A 57 7.28 12.54 8.73
C LYS A 57 7.11 13.42 7.51
N LYS A 58 7.25 14.75 7.66
CA LYS A 58 7.29 15.64 6.50
C LYS A 58 8.38 15.05 5.62
N ASN A 59 8.04 14.65 4.40
CA ASN A 59 8.97 14.05 3.46
C ASN A 59 9.98 15.14 3.07
N LYS A 60 10.96 15.40 3.93
CA LYS A 60 12.06 16.30 3.63
C LYS A 60 12.85 15.67 2.50
N LEU A 61 13.10 16.44 1.47
CA LEU A 61 13.88 16.00 0.33
C LEU A 61 15.33 15.75 0.81
N PRO A 62 15.98 14.65 0.40
CA PRO A 62 17.32 14.32 0.88
C PRO A 62 18.33 15.35 0.40
N THR A 63 19.16 15.85 1.31
CA THR A 63 20.20 16.84 0.97
C THR A 63 21.21 16.28 -0.03
N LEU A 64 21.56 17.08 -1.04
CA LEU A 64 22.53 16.69 -2.06
C LEU A 64 23.95 16.83 -1.49
N ARG A 65 24.74 15.76 -1.59
CA ARG A 65 26.17 15.80 -1.25
C ARG A 65 26.98 16.30 -2.45
N LYS A 66 28.05 17.06 -2.18
CA LYS A 66 29.04 17.43 -3.20
C LYS A 66 29.73 16.18 -3.72
N ILE A 67 30.06 16.16 -5.02
CA ILE A 67 30.72 15.03 -5.68
C ILE A 67 32.12 15.49 -6.07
N ASP A 68 33.13 14.76 -5.63
CA ASP A 68 34.50 15.00 -6.06
C ASP A 68 34.66 14.60 -7.54
N THR A 69 35.11 15.55 -8.34
CA THR A 69 35.32 15.41 -9.79
C THR A 69 36.78 15.52 -10.20
N LYS A 70 37.69 15.80 -9.24
CA LYS A 70 39.09 16.16 -9.51
C LYS A 70 39.84 15.09 -10.34
N ASN A 71 39.60 13.80 -10.10
CA ASN A 71 40.39 12.72 -10.70
C ASN A 71 39.60 11.84 -11.69
N LYS A 72 38.56 12.38 -12.34
CA LYS A 72 37.75 11.62 -13.31
C LYS A 72 38.08 12.03 -14.73
N ARG A 73 38.32 11.05 -15.60
CA ARG A 73 38.59 11.28 -17.03
C ARG A 73 37.36 11.83 -17.73
N HIS A 74 36.19 11.24 -17.46
CA HIS A 74 34.92 11.70 -18.01
C HIS A 74 34.05 12.34 -16.92
N LYS A 75 33.82 13.65 -17.07
CA LYS A 75 32.90 14.42 -16.22
C LYS A 75 31.48 14.28 -16.75
N TYR A 76 30.53 14.03 -15.86
CA TYR A 76 29.13 13.94 -16.24
C TYR A 76 28.52 15.35 -16.29
N LYS A 77 28.17 15.83 -17.49
CA LYS A 77 27.30 17.00 -17.67
C LYS A 77 26.01 16.58 -18.36
N LEU A 78 24.92 17.30 -18.07
CA LEU A 78 23.60 16.96 -18.64
C LEU A 78 23.46 17.38 -20.10
N ASP A 79 24.16 18.45 -20.48
CA ASP A 79 24.16 18.99 -21.84
C ASP A 79 25.09 18.21 -22.78
N ASP A 80 25.96 17.36 -22.22
CA ASP A 80 26.82 16.49 -23.01
C ASP A 80 25.99 15.48 -23.82
N PRO A 81 26.47 15.05 -25.00
CA PRO A 81 25.81 14.03 -25.80
C PRO A 81 25.72 12.69 -25.05
N PRO A 82 24.72 11.84 -25.36
CA PRO A 82 24.48 10.58 -24.66
C PRO A 82 25.70 9.66 -24.57
N LYS A 83 26.56 9.64 -25.60
CA LYS A 83 27.80 8.85 -25.64
C LYS A 83 28.75 9.27 -24.51
N LYS A 84 29.05 10.56 -24.35
CA LYS A 84 29.92 11.10 -23.29
C LYS A 84 29.33 10.85 -21.89
N ARG A 85 28.02 11.02 -21.73
CA ARG A 85 27.33 10.75 -20.46
C ARG A 85 27.43 9.28 -20.04
N ARG A 86 27.25 8.35 -20.97
CA ARG A 86 27.36 6.91 -20.70
C ARG A 86 28.79 6.51 -20.29
N LEU A 87 29.81 7.08 -20.92
CA LEU A 87 31.21 6.88 -20.51
C LEU A 87 31.44 7.34 -19.06
N ALA A 88 30.98 8.54 -18.71
CA ALA A 88 31.08 9.06 -17.34
C ALA A 88 30.26 8.25 -16.30
N ILE A 89 29.13 7.65 -16.73
CA ILE A 89 28.33 6.74 -15.89
C ILE A 89 29.13 5.47 -15.60
N ASP A 90 29.67 4.84 -16.63
CA ASP A 90 30.37 3.57 -16.54
C ASP A 90 31.68 3.70 -15.74
N GLU A 91 32.46 4.75 -16.03
CA GLU A 91 33.66 5.09 -15.25
C GLU A 91 33.30 5.31 -13.77
N GLY A 92 32.23 6.06 -13.51
CA GLY A 92 31.77 6.32 -12.15
C GLY A 92 31.32 5.07 -11.39
N ILE A 93 30.67 4.11 -12.06
CA ILE A 93 30.25 2.84 -11.45
C ILE A 93 31.47 1.97 -11.15
N ARG A 94 32.40 1.84 -12.10
CA ARG A 94 33.65 1.07 -11.88
C ARG A 94 34.47 1.65 -10.73
N ALA A 95 34.62 2.97 -10.68
CA ALA A 95 35.35 3.64 -9.62
C ALA A 95 34.69 3.46 -8.25
N GLU A 96 33.35 3.52 -8.15
CA GLU A 96 32.63 3.30 -6.90
C GLU A 96 32.70 1.84 -6.44
N SER A 97 32.67 0.88 -7.37
CA SER A 97 32.86 -0.55 -7.08
C SER A 97 34.26 -0.83 -6.53
N LYS A 98 35.32 -0.28 -7.17
CA LYS A 98 36.70 -0.40 -6.70
C LYS A 98 36.89 0.26 -5.33
N LYS A 99 36.40 1.49 -5.14
CA LYS A 99 36.56 2.21 -3.86
C LYS A 99 35.93 1.49 -2.67
N LYS A 100 34.84 0.76 -2.90
CA LYS A 100 34.09 0.07 -1.83
C LYS A 100 34.38 -1.43 -1.76
N ASN A 101 35.24 -1.96 -2.64
CA ASN A 101 35.41 -3.40 -2.83
C ASN A 101 34.07 -4.15 -2.91
N SER A 102 33.12 -3.59 -3.67
CA SER A 102 31.75 -4.10 -3.77
C SER A 102 31.42 -4.57 -5.18
N PRO A 103 30.46 -5.49 -5.37
CA PRO A 103 29.99 -5.89 -6.70
C PRO A 103 29.62 -4.70 -7.58
N ILE A 104 29.96 -4.78 -8.87
CA ILE A 104 29.66 -3.72 -9.86
C ILE A 104 28.16 -3.38 -9.87
N LYS A 105 27.31 -4.39 -9.66
CA LYS A 105 25.86 -4.25 -9.61
C LYS A 105 25.41 -3.31 -8.48
N ASP A 106 26.06 -3.35 -7.31
CA ASP A 106 25.72 -2.51 -6.17
C ASP A 106 26.15 -1.06 -6.39
N ALA A 107 27.32 -0.86 -7.01
CA ALA A 107 27.74 0.47 -7.45
C ALA A 107 26.77 1.05 -8.50
N ALA A 108 26.25 0.22 -9.41
CA ALA A 108 25.24 0.62 -10.38
C ALA A 108 23.90 1.00 -9.70
N VAL A 109 23.47 0.24 -8.68
CA VAL A 109 22.30 0.56 -7.85
C VAL A 109 22.49 1.90 -7.13
N ALA A 110 23.66 2.12 -6.52
CA ALA A 110 23.99 3.37 -5.84
C ALA A 110 23.97 4.56 -6.82
N LYS A 111 24.58 4.42 -8.00
CA LYS A 111 24.57 5.44 -9.05
C LYS A 111 23.15 5.76 -9.53
N LYS A 112 22.33 4.73 -9.77
CA LYS A 112 20.92 4.85 -10.13
C LYS A 112 20.12 5.59 -9.05
N ALA A 113 20.37 5.29 -7.77
CA ALA A 113 19.72 5.97 -6.65
C ALA A 113 20.07 7.48 -6.63
N ARG A 114 21.33 7.86 -6.89
CA ARG A 114 21.74 9.26 -7.00
C ARG A 114 20.99 9.98 -8.13
N TYR A 115 20.90 9.36 -9.31
CA TYR A 115 20.15 9.94 -10.43
C TYR A 115 18.65 10.04 -10.16
N ASN A 116 18.08 9.10 -9.40
CA ASN A 116 16.69 9.18 -8.98
C ASN A 116 16.44 10.40 -8.10
N ILE A 117 17.34 10.70 -7.16
CA ILE A 117 17.26 11.90 -6.32
C ILE A 117 17.34 13.16 -7.20
N LEU A 118 18.36 13.27 -8.06
CA LEU A 118 18.54 14.42 -8.96
C LEU A 118 17.32 14.67 -9.85
N ARG A 119 16.72 13.58 -10.35
CA ARG A 119 15.52 13.65 -11.17
C ARG A 119 14.31 14.18 -10.40
N ILE A 120 14.16 13.84 -9.11
CA ILE A 120 13.08 14.37 -8.27
C ILE A 120 13.23 15.88 -8.12
N TYR A 121 14.45 16.37 -7.87
CA TYR A 121 14.73 17.82 -7.81
C TYR A 121 14.43 18.54 -9.12
N ARG A 122 14.80 17.94 -10.26
CA ARG A 122 14.65 18.57 -11.58
C ARG A 122 13.26 18.43 -12.18
N LYS A 123 12.42 17.53 -11.66
CA LYS A 123 11.09 17.25 -12.21
C LYS A 123 10.24 18.52 -12.42
N ASN A 124 10.26 19.43 -11.45
CA ASN A 124 9.41 20.63 -11.48
C ASN A 124 10.13 21.84 -12.09
N ASN A 125 11.46 21.88 -12.07
CA ASN A 125 12.24 23.05 -12.49
C ASN A 125 12.73 22.94 -13.94
N ASN A 126 13.15 21.75 -14.37
CA ASN A 126 13.68 21.53 -15.72
C ASN A 126 13.33 20.12 -16.22
N LYS A 127 12.25 20.05 -17.01
CA LYS A 127 11.69 18.81 -17.54
C LYS A 127 12.63 18.13 -18.54
N HIS A 128 13.35 18.90 -19.36
CA HIS A 128 14.35 18.39 -20.29
C HIS A 128 15.41 17.58 -19.54
N HIS A 129 16.03 18.18 -18.53
CA HIS A 129 17.03 17.50 -17.71
C HIS A 129 16.48 16.30 -16.92
N CYS A 130 15.24 16.35 -16.47
CA CYS A 130 14.57 15.19 -15.86
C CYS A 130 14.49 14.00 -16.84
N ASN A 131 14.16 14.27 -18.10
CA ASN A 131 14.07 13.25 -19.14
C ASN A 131 15.45 12.66 -19.48
N VAL A 132 16.48 13.50 -19.59
CA VAL A 132 17.88 13.06 -19.78
C VAL A 132 18.30 12.08 -18.67
N LEU A 133 18.09 12.44 -17.41
CA LEU A 133 18.38 11.56 -16.26
C LEU A 133 17.59 10.25 -16.32
N THR A 134 16.34 10.29 -16.80
CA THR A 134 15.50 9.10 -16.95
C THR A 134 16.04 8.15 -18.02
N GLN A 135 16.53 8.68 -19.14
CA GLN A 135 17.15 7.88 -20.19
C GLN A 135 18.46 7.24 -19.70
N ASP A 136 19.28 8.00 -18.97
CA ASP A 136 20.53 7.52 -18.41
C ASP A 136 20.29 6.42 -17.35
N MET A 137 19.24 6.55 -16.52
CA MET A 137 18.82 5.47 -15.61
C MET A 137 18.35 4.21 -16.35
N LYS A 138 17.62 4.36 -17.47
CA LYS A 138 17.22 3.22 -18.33
C LYS A 138 18.44 2.54 -18.97
N TYR A 139 19.49 3.29 -19.29
CA TYR A 139 20.75 2.72 -19.75
C TYR A 139 21.39 1.83 -18.66
N ILE A 140 21.50 2.34 -17.43
CA ILE A 140 22.04 1.58 -16.30
C ILE A 140 21.21 0.30 -16.08
N ASP A 141 19.88 0.41 -16.13
CA ASP A 141 18.97 -0.74 -15.96
C ASP A 141 19.20 -1.86 -16.98
N ARG A 142 19.33 -1.50 -18.26
CA ARG A 142 19.59 -2.46 -19.34
C ARG A 142 20.97 -3.09 -19.20
N LYS A 143 21.99 -2.27 -18.92
CA LYS A 143 23.39 -2.72 -18.83
C LYS A 143 23.65 -3.65 -17.64
N TYR A 144 23.05 -3.37 -16.49
CA TYR A 144 23.32 -4.08 -15.22
C TYR A 144 22.15 -4.94 -14.73
N LYS A 145 21.10 -5.13 -15.55
CA LYS A 145 19.93 -5.97 -15.24
C LYS A 145 19.26 -5.61 -13.90
N LEU A 146 18.99 -4.31 -13.68
CA LEU A 146 18.46 -3.76 -12.40
C LEU A 146 16.92 -3.52 -12.41
N GLY A 147 16.21 -4.06 -13.39
CA GLY A 147 14.76 -3.88 -13.56
C GLY A 147 14.39 -2.66 -14.42
N LYS A 148 13.13 -2.20 -14.36
CA LYS A 148 12.61 -1.13 -15.24
C LYS A 148 12.45 0.21 -14.49
N THR A 149 13.07 1.27 -15.01
CA THR A 149 12.86 2.65 -14.51
C THR A 149 11.55 3.26 -15.03
N LYS A 150 10.69 3.71 -14.10
CA LYS A 150 9.47 4.46 -14.41
C LYS A 150 9.79 5.91 -14.78
N ASN A 151 9.09 6.46 -15.77
CA ASN A 151 9.19 7.89 -16.09
C ASN A 151 8.33 8.70 -15.10
N ILE A 152 8.96 9.63 -14.38
CA ILE A 152 8.29 10.53 -13.42
C ILE A 152 8.22 11.98 -13.92
N CYS A 153 8.88 12.31 -15.03
CA CYS A 153 9.07 13.68 -15.53
C CYS A 153 7.82 14.26 -16.20
N ASN A 154 6.99 13.40 -16.81
CA ASN A 154 5.78 13.82 -17.52
C ASN A 154 4.51 13.77 -16.66
N LYS A 155 4.63 13.45 -15.37
CA LYS A 155 3.47 13.48 -14.47
C LYS A 155 3.16 14.94 -14.14
N LYS A 156 2.26 15.56 -14.94
CA LYS A 156 1.39 16.67 -14.46
C LYS A 156 0.96 16.26 -13.06
N GLY A 157 1.11 17.15 -12.07
CA GLY A 157 0.82 16.88 -10.67
C GLY A 157 -0.50 16.13 -10.57
N GLY A 158 -0.43 14.80 -10.52
CA GLY A 158 -1.61 13.98 -10.54
C GLY A 158 -2.22 14.25 -9.19
N SER A 159 -3.28 15.06 -9.18
CA SER A 159 -4.28 14.98 -8.15
C SER A 159 -4.45 13.49 -7.93
N ARG A 160 -4.04 13.05 -6.75
CA ARG A 160 -4.11 11.66 -6.36
C ARG A 160 -5.61 11.38 -6.40
N LYS A 161 -6.15 10.90 -7.52
CA LYS A 161 -7.44 10.22 -7.54
C LYS A 161 -7.20 9.15 -6.49
N LYS A 162 -7.73 9.37 -5.28
CA LYS A 162 -7.86 8.36 -4.26
C LYS A 162 -8.50 7.23 -5.03
N THR A 163 -7.71 6.22 -5.37
CA THR A 163 -8.25 4.91 -5.67
C THR A 163 -8.96 4.56 -4.39
N LYS A 164 -10.26 4.90 -4.32
CA LYS A 164 -11.18 4.33 -3.37
C LYS A 164 -10.89 2.85 -3.51
N SER A 165 -10.31 2.27 -2.47
CA SER A 165 -10.40 0.82 -2.29
C SER A 165 -11.86 0.49 -2.62
N LYS A 166 -12.08 -0.47 -3.52
CA LYS A 166 -13.42 -0.95 -3.85
C LYS A 166 -14.01 -1.58 -2.58
N SER A 167 -14.45 -0.75 -1.64
CA SER A 167 -15.50 -1.14 -0.70
C SER A 167 -16.71 -1.30 -1.58
N LYS A 168 -17.19 -2.54 -1.68
CA LYS A 168 -18.42 -2.89 -2.40
C LYS A 168 -19.50 -1.92 -1.93
N SER A 169 -19.85 -0.96 -2.79
CA SER A 169 -20.79 0.11 -2.47
C SER A 169 -22.13 -0.53 -2.14
N LYS A 170 -22.63 -0.29 -0.91
CA LYS A 170 -24.08 -0.36 -0.69
C LYS A 170 -24.70 0.66 -1.64
N PRO A 171 -25.74 0.30 -2.41
CA PRO A 171 -26.39 1.27 -3.27
C PRO A 171 -27.02 2.35 -2.38
N LYS A 172 -26.55 3.59 -2.53
CA LYS A 172 -27.13 4.75 -1.87
C LYS A 172 -28.30 5.20 -2.74
N ASN A 173 -29.48 5.35 -2.12
CA ASN A 173 -30.76 5.76 -2.73
C ASN A 173 -31.69 4.62 -3.19
N LEU A 174 -31.84 3.53 -2.42
CA LEU A 174 -32.99 2.61 -2.57
C LEU A 174 -34.05 2.95 -1.52
N SER A 175 -35.32 2.93 -1.91
CA SER A 175 -36.43 2.94 -0.96
C SER A 175 -36.32 1.76 0.02
N LYS A 176 -36.85 1.90 1.24
CA LYS A 176 -36.78 0.85 2.29
C LYS A 176 -37.18 -0.54 1.74
N LYS A 177 -38.23 -0.61 0.93
CA LYS A 177 -38.72 -1.83 0.25
C LYS A 177 -37.68 -2.42 -0.71
N LYS A 178 -37.08 -1.61 -1.59
CA LYS A 178 -36.04 -2.05 -2.52
C LYS A 178 -34.78 -2.54 -1.78
N LEU A 179 -34.41 -1.88 -0.67
CA LEU A 179 -33.26 -2.27 0.15
C LEU A 179 -33.47 -3.64 0.81
N MET A 180 -34.67 -3.91 1.33
CA MET A 180 -35.02 -5.22 1.90
C MET A 180 -34.95 -6.33 0.86
N ILE A 181 -35.52 -6.12 -0.33
CA ILE A 181 -35.43 -7.09 -1.45
C ILE A 181 -33.97 -7.36 -1.83
N TYR A 182 -33.12 -6.32 -1.89
CA TYR A 182 -31.70 -6.48 -2.18
C TYR A 182 -30.97 -7.30 -1.10
N LEU A 183 -31.24 -7.05 0.18
CA LEU A 183 -30.64 -7.81 1.28
C LEU A 183 -31.09 -9.27 1.28
N LEU A 184 -32.37 -9.52 1.04
CA LEU A 184 -32.94 -10.86 0.92
C LEU A 184 -32.30 -11.64 -0.22
N ASN A 185 -32.25 -11.06 -1.42
CA ASN A 185 -31.60 -11.68 -2.59
C ASN A 185 -30.12 -11.98 -2.35
N LYS A 186 -29.42 -11.08 -1.66
CA LYS A 186 -28.02 -11.27 -1.29
C LYS A 186 -27.84 -12.45 -0.33
N GLU A 187 -28.75 -12.62 0.62
CA GLU A 187 -28.67 -13.70 1.61
C GLU A 187 -29.06 -15.05 1.00
N LEU A 188 -30.13 -15.11 0.21
CA LEU A 188 -30.52 -16.30 -0.56
C LEU A 188 -29.38 -16.79 -1.46
N LYS A 189 -28.72 -15.85 -2.16
CA LYS A 189 -27.56 -16.17 -3.00
C LYS A 189 -26.39 -16.76 -2.22
N LYS A 190 -26.09 -16.29 -1.01
CA LYS A 190 -25.04 -16.90 -0.17
C LYS A 190 -25.40 -18.33 0.21
N ARG A 191 -26.64 -18.57 0.63
CA ARG A 191 -27.13 -19.91 0.97
C ARG A 191 -27.04 -20.84 -0.24
N PHE A 192 -27.42 -20.35 -1.42
CA PHE A 192 -27.34 -21.10 -2.67
C PHE A 192 -25.90 -21.51 -3.00
N CYS A 193 -24.95 -20.57 -2.99
CA CYS A 193 -23.56 -20.92 -3.24
C CYS A 193 -22.96 -21.85 -2.17
N LYS A 194 -23.43 -21.77 -0.91
CA LYS A 194 -23.01 -22.68 0.17
C LYS A 194 -23.52 -24.11 -0.09
N CYS A 195 -24.78 -24.26 -0.47
CA CYS A 195 -25.37 -25.55 -0.85
C CYS A 195 -24.63 -26.18 -2.05
N VAL A 196 -24.40 -25.40 -3.12
CA VAL A 196 -23.68 -25.90 -4.30
C VAL A 196 -22.28 -26.39 -3.90
N ARG A 197 -21.56 -25.65 -3.05
CA ARG A 197 -20.24 -26.09 -2.54
C ARG A 197 -20.32 -27.36 -1.70
N SER A 198 -21.30 -27.50 -0.82
CA SER A 198 -21.43 -28.70 0.01
C SER A 198 -21.79 -29.93 -0.81
N VAL A 199 -22.60 -29.79 -1.86
CA VAL A 199 -22.94 -30.90 -2.77
C VAL A 199 -21.74 -31.27 -3.64
N LYS A 200 -21.00 -30.27 -4.14
CA LYS A 200 -19.81 -30.49 -4.97
C LYS A 200 -18.65 -31.17 -4.25
N PHE A 201 -18.40 -30.78 -3.00
CA PHE A 201 -17.24 -31.22 -2.21
C PHE A 201 -17.62 -32.15 -1.04
N GLY A 202 -18.87 -32.61 -1.00
CA GLY A 202 -19.37 -33.51 0.03
C GLY A 202 -18.90 -34.96 -0.16
N LYS A 203 -19.17 -35.79 0.85
CA LYS A 203 -18.83 -37.23 0.85
C LYS A 203 -19.58 -38.00 -0.24
N ASN A 204 -20.82 -37.59 -0.55
CA ASN A 204 -21.63 -38.13 -1.64
C ASN A 204 -21.64 -37.11 -2.79
N LYS A 205 -20.72 -37.30 -3.75
CA LYS A 205 -20.58 -36.39 -4.90
C LYS A 205 -21.78 -36.57 -5.84
N ALA A 206 -22.61 -35.53 -5.99
CA ALA A 206 -23.62 -35.51 -7.05
C ALA A 206 -22.96 -35.42 -8.43
N LYS A 207 -23.62 -35.91 -9.49
CA LYS A 207 -23.07 -35.79 -10.84
C LYS A 207 -22.96 -34.30 -11.23
N PRO A 208 -21.93 -33.91 -12.02
CA PRO A 208 -21.81 -32.53 -12.49
C PRO A 208 -23.10 -32.05 -13.16
N GLY A 209 -23.71 -31.00 -12.61
CA GLY A 209 -24.99 -30.46 -13.09
C GLY A 209 -26.20 -30.72 -12.16
N GLU A 210 -26.24 -31.85 -11.45
CA GLU A 210 -27.32 -32.19 -10.50
C GLU A 210 -27.30 -31.31 -9.23
N GLU A 211 -26.16 -30.70 -8.93
CA GLU A 211 -25.96 -29.79 -7.80
C GLU A 211 -26.94 -28.61 -7.82
N TYR A 212 -27.25 -28.09 -9.02
CA TYR A 212 -28.02 -26.87 -9.17
C TYR A 212 -29.51 -27.11 -8.91
N PRO A 213 -30.19 -28.09 -9.54
CA PRO A 213 -31.59 -28.40 -9.24
C PRO A 213 -31.87 -28.62 -7.74
N ILE A 214 -31.01 -29.36 -7.03
CA ILE A 214 -31.16 -29.64 -5.59
C ILE A 214 -31.12 -28.35 -4.77
N CYS A 215 -30.11 -27.51 -5.02
CA CYS A 215 -29.94 -26.24 -4.31
C CYS A 215 -30.97 -25.19 -4.72
N TYR A 216 -31.48 -25.21 -5.96
CA TYR A 216 -32.56 -24.35 -6.40
C TYR A 216 -33.88 -24.71 -5.71
N ARG A 217 -34.20 -26.01 -5.66
CA ARG A 217 -35.45 -26.48 -5.07
C ARG A 217 -35.54 -26.14 -3.59
N SER A 218 -34.47 -26.41 -2.84
CA SER A 218 -34.40 -26.15 -1.39
C SER A 218 -34.41 -24.67 -0.99
N ILE A 219 -33.85 -23.77 -1.81
CA ILE A 219 -33.62 -22.37 -1.42
C ILE A 219 -34.61 -21.40 -2.07
N TYR A 220 -35.08 -21.69 -3.27
CA TYR A 220 -35.96 -20.81 -4.02
C TYR A 220 -37.36 -21.42 -4.18
N ILE A 221 -37.46 -22.61 -4.80
CA ILE A 221 -38.73 -23.19 -5.24
C ILE A 221 -39.63 -23.55 -4.04
N ASN A 222 -39.12 -24.31 -3.07
CA ASN A 222 -39.89 -24.71 -1.88
C ASN A 222 -40.30 -23.53 -0.99
N ARG A 223 -39.72 -22.35 -1.20
CA ARG A 223 -40.03 -21.12 -0.47
C ARG A 223 -40.93 -20.17 -1.26
N GLY A 224 -41.41 -20.57 -2.45
CA GLY A 224 -42.23 -19.75 -3.33
C GLY A 224 -41.49 -18.56 -3.94
N ILE A 225 -40.15 -18.57 -3.96
CA ILE A 225 -39.34 -17.44 -4.44
C ILE A 225 -38.84 -17.74 -5.85
N LYS A 226 -39.08 -16.82 -6.80
CA LYS A 226 -38.54 -16.95 -8.16
C LYS A 226 -37.01 -16.77 -8.17
N PRO A 227 -36.23 -17.73 -8.69
CA PRO A 227 -34.78 -17.65 -8.71
C PRO A 227 -34.26 -16.58 -9.69
N PRO A 228 -33.16 -15.87 -9.37
CA PRO A 228 -32.54 -14.93 -10.31
C PRO A 228 -31.89 -15.66 -11.50
N LYS A 229 -32.04 -15.11 -12.71
CA LYS A 229 -31.56 -15.69 -14.00
C LYS A 229 -30.05 -15.98 -14.06
N ASP A 230 -29.22 -15.36 -13.22
CA ASP A 230 -27.75 -15.53 -13.23
C ASP A 230 -27.14 -15.97 -11.89
N VAL A 231 -27.93 -16.55 -10.98
CA VAL A 231 -27.38 -16.92 -9.65
C VAL A 231 -26.27 -17.99 -9.74
N VAL A 232 -26.36 -18.93 -10.69
CA VAL A 232 -25.36 -20.00 -10.93
C VAL A 232 -24.00 -19.45 -11.36
N LYS A 233 -23.96 -18.55 -12.35
CA LYS A 233 -22.72 -17.94 -12.86
C LYS A 233 -21.93 -17.24 -11.75
N SER A 234 -22.63 -16.79 -10.71
CA SER A 234 -22.06 -15.99 -9.64
C SER A 234 -21.41 -16.77 -8.49
N CYS A 235 -21.67 -18.08 -8.38
CA CYS A 235 -21.03 -18.94 -7.38
C CYS A 235 -19.65 -19.46 -7.80
N ARG A 236 -19.31 -19.33 -9.10
CA ARG A 236 -18.02 -19.78 -9.69
C ARG A 236 -16.82 -18.88 -9.37
N LYS A 237 -17.02 -17.68 -8.82
CA LYS A 237 -15.93 -16.72 -8.53
C LYS A 237 -15.66 -16.60 -7.03
N LYS A 238 -14.78 -17.46 -6.51
CA LYS A 238 -13.74 -17.22 -5.51
C LYS A 238 -13.31 -18.49 -4.79
#